data_AF-E2BQ66-F1
#
_entry.id   AF-E2BQ66-F1
#
_cell.length_a   1.000
_cell.length_b   1.000
_cell.length_c   1.000
_cell.angle_alpha   90.00
_cell.angle_beta   90.00
_cell.angle_gamma   90.00
#
_symmetry.space_group_name_H-M   'P 1'
#
loop_
_entity.id
_entity.type
_entity.pdbx_description
1 polymer ?
#
loop_
_entity_poly.entity_id
_entity_poly.type
_entity_poly.pdbx_seq_one_letter_code
_entity_poly.pdbx_strand_id
1 'polypeptide(L)' 'LRTALIFCYHLKKTAAESHRMLVEAYGEHALGKSQCFEWFKKFKRGDFDVKNKERGRPPKKFEDNELQ' A
#
# COMPACT_ATOMS: atom_id res chain seq x y z
N LEU A 1 1.76 -0.07 -7.89
CA LEU A 1 0.71 -1.10 -7.63
C LEU A 1 -0.48 -0.62 -6.82
N ARG A 2 -0.31 0.20 -5.77
CA ARG A 2 -1.47 0.74 -5.00
C ARG A 2 -2.43 1.55 -5.86
N THR A 3 -1.91 2.41 -6.73
CA THR A 3 -2.72 3.18 -7.70
C THR A 3 -3.47 2.27 -8.68
N ALA A 4 -2.89 1.13 -9.06
CA ALA A 4 -3.58 0.14 -9.90
C ALA A 4 -4.76 -0.51 -9.15
N LEU A 5 -4.66 -0.73 -7.83
CA LEU A 5 -5.81 -1.18 -7.03
C LEU A 5 -6.92 -0.12 -6.96
N ILE A 6 -6.58 1.17 -6.91
CA ILE A 6 -7.56 2.26 -6.97
C ILE A 6 -8.31 2.21 -8.29
N PHE A 7 -7.59 2.06 -9.41
CA PHE A 7 -8.20 1.88 -10.72
C PHE A 7 -9.16 0.69 -10.75
N CYS A 8 -8.74 -0.50 -10.29
CA CYS A 8 -9.62 -1.67 -10.21
C CYS A 8 -10.84 -1.44 -9.32
N TYR A 9 -10.70 -0.73 -8.21
CA TYR A 9 -11.80 -0.37 -7.31
C TYR A 9 -12.83 0.53 -8.00
N HIS A 10 -12.40 1.54 -8.76
CA HIS A 10 -13.31 2.38 -9.54
C HIS A 10 -14.01 1.63 -10.67
N LEU A 11 -13.35 0.63 -11.26
CA LEU A 11 -13.95 -0.34 -12.19
C LEU A 11 -14.92 -1.34 -11.51
N LYS A 12 -15.24 -1.15 -10.23
CA LYS A 12 -16.14 -2.00 -9.44
C LYS A 12 -15.69 -3.46 -9.34
N LYS A 13 -14.39 -3.72 -9.55
CA LYS A 13 -13.81 -5.05 -9.30
C LYS A 13 -13.74 -5.33 -7.81
N THR A 14 -13.81 -6.59 -7.45
CA THR A 14 -13.56 -7.06 -6.09
C THR A 14 -12.05 -7.10 -5.79
N ALA A 15 -11.69 -7.18 -4.51
CA ALA A 15 -10.28 -7.33 -4.11
C ALA A 15 -9.64 -8.61 -4.68
N ALA A 16 -10.42 -9.69 -4.79
CA ALA A 16 -9.97 -10.97 -5.34
C ALA A 16 -9.72 -10.89 -6.85
N GLU A 17 -10.63 -10.26 -7.61
CA GLU A 17 -10.43 -10.02 -9.04
C GLU A 17 -9.23 -9.11 -9.28
N SER A 18 -9.12 -8.03 -8.52
CA SER A 18 -8.01 -7.09 -8.63
C SER A 18 -6.67 -7.76 -8.35
N HIS A 19 -6.60 -8.63 -7.34
CA HIS A 19 -5.41 -9.43 -7.07
C HIS A 19 -5.04 -10.35 -8.25
N ARG A 20 -6.03 -11.04 -8.85
CA ARG A 20 -5.78 -11.88 -10.03
C ARG A 20 -5.22 -11.05 -11.20
N MET A 21 -5.84 -9.91 -11.48
CA MET A 21 -5.38 -8.99 -12.53
C MET A 21 -3.96 -8.47 -12.26
N LEU A 22 -3.62 -8.17 -10.99
CA LEU A 22 -2.27 -7.75 -10.64
C LEU A 22 -1.24 -8.87 -10.79
N VAL A 23 -1.57 -10.10 -10.40
CA VAL A 23 -0.68 -11.27 -10.59
C VAL A 23 -0.46 -11.55 -12.07
N GLU A 24 -1.52 -11.44 -12.88
CA GLU A 24 -1.42 -11.60 -14.33
C GLU A 24 -0.52 -10.54 -14.98
N ALA A 25 -0.66 -9.27 -14.57
CA ALA A 25 0.11 -8.17 -15.17
C ALA A 25 1.54 -8.02 -14.63
N TYR A 26 1.78 -8.35 -13.35
CA TYR A 26 3.04 -8.05 -12.65
C TYR A 26 3.76 -9.28 -12.09
N GLY A 27 3.17 -10.48 -12.17
CA GLY A 27 3.78 -11.72 -11.71
C GLY A 27 4.17 -11.66 -10.24
N GLU A 28 5.41 -12.03 -9.94
CA GLU A 28 5.99 -12.04 -8.59
C GLU A 28 6.08 -10.66 -7.94
N HIS A 29 6.07 -9.60 -8.74
CA HIS A 29 6.09 -8.23 -8.23
C HIS A 29 4.71 -7.74 -7.78
N ALA A 30 3.64 -8.51 -7.99
CA ALA A 30 2.29 -8.14 -7.61
C ALA A 30 2.14 -7.94 -6.09
N LEU A 31 1.14 -7.15 -5.70
CA LEU A 31 0.77 -7.02 -4.29
C LEU A 31 0.18 -8.35 -3.80
N GLY A 32 0.61 -8.79 -2.61
CA GLY A 32 0.04 -9.98 -2.00
C GLY A 32 -1.46 -9.85 -1.71
N LYS A 33 -2.16 -10.99 -1.66
CA LYS A 33 -3.62 -11.07 -1.44
C LYS A 33 -4.06 -10.27 -0.22
N SER A 34 -3.45 -10.49 0.95
CA SER A 34 -3.83 -9.77 2.19
C SER A 34 -3.69 -8.25 2.05
N GLN A 35 -2.62 -7.78 1.38
CA GLN A 35 -2.44 -6.34 1.14
C GLN A 35 -3.53 -5.77 0.23
N CYS A 36 -3.95 -6.50 -0.81
CA CYS A 36 -5.06 -6.07 -1.66
C CYS A 36 -6.36 -5.89 -0.85
N PHE A 37 -6.68 -6.84 0.03
CA PHE A 37 -7.87 -6.74 0.88
C PHE A 37 -7.81 -5.57 1.86
N GLU A 38 -6.66 -5.31 2.48
CA GLU A 38 -6.48 -4.16 3.38
C GLU A 38 -6.64 -2.82 2.64
N TRP A 39 -6.09 -2.69 1.43
CA TRP A 39 -6.30 -1.50 0.60
C TRP A 39 -7.78 -1.31 0.24
N PHE A 40 -8.47 -2.39 -0.12
CA PHE A 40 -9.90 -2.33 -0.42
C PHE A 40 -10.75 -1.93 0.79
N LYS A 41 -10.36 -2.31 2.02
CA LYS A 41 -11.02 -1.81 3.24
C LYS A 41 -10.87 -0.30 3.40
N LYS A 42 -9.71 0.27 3.05
CA LYS A 42 -9.48 1.73 3.07
C LYS A 42 -10.30 2.45 2.01
N PHE A 43 -10.31 1.94 0.77
CA PHE A 43 -11.08 2.54 -0.32
C PHE A 43 -12.59 2.57 -0.04
N LYS A 44 -13.11 1.53 0.63
CA LYS A 44 -14.51 1.52 1.12
C LYS A 44 -14.82 2.60 2.15
N ARG A 45 -13.80 3.10 2.87
CA ARG A 45 -13.91 4.22 3.82
C ARG A 45 -13.63 5.57 3.17
N GLY A 46 -13.39 5.61 1.85
CA GLY A 46 -13.02 6.82 1.12
C GLY A 46 -11.56 7.24 1.28
N ASP A 47 -10.71 6.42 1.90
CA ASP A 47 -9.27 6.69 2.04
C ASP A 47 -8.51 6.14 0.82
N PHE A 48 -8.09 7.05 -0.06
CA PHE A 48 -7.33 6.76 -1.27
C PHE A 48 -5.87 7.23 -1.18
N ASP A 49 -5.37 7.59 0.01
CA ASP A 49 -3.97 7.99 0.17
C ASP A 49 -3.04 6.78 0.04
N VAL A 50 -2.24 6.78 -1.01
CA VAL A 50 -1.27 5.71 -1.32
C VAL A 50 0.11 5.96 -0.72
N LYS A 51 0.34 7.12 -0.11
CA LYS A 51 1.61 7.44 0.53
C LYS A 51 1.85 6.53 1.71
N ASN A 52 3.11 6.16 1.92
CA ASN A 52 3.48 5.44 3.13
C ASN A 52 3.37 6.42 4.30
N LYS A 53 2.71 6.01 5.38
CA LYS A 53 2.71 6.80 6.62
C LYS A 53 4.15 6.91 7.12
N GLU A 54 4.48 8.05 7.72
CA GLU A 54 5.72 8.19 8.45
C GLU A 54 5.81 7.07 9.47
N ARG A 55 6.89 6.29 9.37
CA ARG A 55 7.20 5.26 10.36
C ARG A 55 7.98 5.98 11.45
N GLY A 56 7.59 5.79 12.70
CA GLY A 56 8.34 6.34 13.83
C GLY A 56 9.81 5.99 13.71
N ARG A 57 10.68 7.00 13.78
CA ARG A 57 12.12 6.78 13.84
C ARG A 57 12.46 6.29 15.26
N PRO A 58 13.37 5.33 15.43
CA PRO A 58 13.94 5.06 16.75
C PRO A 58 14.46 6.36 17.37
N PRO A 59 14.27 6.58 18.68
CA PRO A 59 14.78 7.79 19.34
C PRO A 59 16.29 7.90 19.11
N LYS A 60 16.78 9.11 18.84
CA LYS A 60 18.22 9.39 18.75
C LYS A 60 18.85 9.08 20.12
N LYS A 61 19.97 8.35 20.13
CA LYS A 61 20.70 8.00 21.37
C LYS A 61 21.70 9.08 21.80
N PHE A 62 22.05 10.00 20.89
CA PHE A 62 22.97 11.10 21.12
C PHE A 62 22.54 12.30 20.26
N GLU A 63 22.92 13.51 20.67
CA GLU A 63 22.73 14.72 19.88
C GLU A 63 23.88 14.91 18.90
N ASP A 64 23.60 15.46 17.72
CA ASP A 64 24.61 15.63 16.66
C ASP A 64 25.76 16.58 17.08
N ASN A 65 25.60 17.28 18.21
CA ASN A 65 26.58 18.19 18.83
C ASN A 65 27.71 17.46 19.58
N GLU A 66 27.63 16.16 19.80
CA GLU A 66 28.66 15.39 20.54
C GLU A 66 29.78 14.85 19.63
N LEU A 67 29.73 15.13 18.32
CA LEU A 67 30.77 14.78 17.35
C LEU A 67 31.66 16.01 17.08
N GLN A 68 32.49 16.38 18.07
CA GLN A 68 33.57 17.36 17.90
C GLN A 68 34.93 16.72 18.11
#